data_AF-A0A653TMW2-F1
#
_entry.id   AF-A0A653TMW2-F1
#
_cell.length_a   1.000
_cell.length_b   1.000
_cell.length_c   1.000
_cell.angle_alpha   90.00
_cell.angle_beta   90.00
_cell.angle_gamma   90.00
#
_symmetry.space_group_name_H-M   'P 1'
#
loop_
_entity.id
_entity.type
_entity.pdbx_description
1 polymer ?
#
loop_
_entity_poly.entity_id
_entity_poly.type
_entity_poly.pdbx_seq_one_letter_code
_entity_poly.pdbx_strand_id
1 'polypeptide(L)'
;MDFLDDLLEERKARLSQSVLCTYMADARVEPYQRLSFIPSMIFFTMGFQDILTALRDNSDKSPLQLSVHQHCDEDAFHWQWYLDDLTVIEHGRRLLRLPTAQALSDVWSPVNHATRETVYHAIHLAKTWQTPFYRMVLIRALESTFACFNEPMYRLVEELGMAEHLHYFGREHRHAEARHASTLIDLPRPQYRPTEDELTTSSFLVNQVFDAFKRMFDCWYAVGLTGRIMRPAA
;
A
#
# COMPACT_ATOMS: atom_id res chain seq x y z
N MET A 1 -10.84 13.04 -18.38
CA MET A 1 -9.95 11.95 -17.96
C MET A 1 -8.66 12.56 -17.41
N ASP A 2 -8.11 13.57 -18.10
CA ASP A 2 -6.95 14.38 -17.69
C ASP A 2 -6.98 14.85 -16.23
N PHE A 3 -8.11 15.39 -15.74
CA PHE A 3 -8.19 15.92 -14.37
C PHE A 3 -7.87 14.90 -13.25
N LEU A 4 -8.38 13.66 -13.33
CA LEU A 4 -8.12 12.67 -12.29
C LEU A 4 -6.67 12.19 -12.35
N ASP A 5 -6.12 12.07 -13.55
CA ASP A 5 -4.75 11.66 -13.77
C ASP A 5 -3.78 12.74 -13.27
N ASP A 6 -4.06 14.00 -13.57
CA ASP A 6 -3.32 15.16 -13.06
C ASP A 6 -3.34 15.22 -11.53
N LEU A 7 -4.51 15.00 -10.91
CA LEU A 7 -4.63 14.97 -9.45
C LEU A 7 -3.82 13.82 -8.84
N LEU A 8 -3.89 12.62 -9.41
CA LEU A 8 -3.11 11.47 -8.94
C LEU A 8 -1.62 11.75 -9.04
N GLU A 9 -1.14 12.28 -10.17
CA GLU A 9 0.29 12.63 -10.33
C GLU A 9 0.75 13.74 -9.38
N GLU A 10 -0.07 14.77 -9.17
CA GLU A 10 0.22 15.82 -8.18
C GLU A 10 0.35 15.24 -6.77
N ARG A 11 -0.59 14.38 -6.37
CA ARG A 11 -0.59 13.76 -5.05
C ARG A 11 0.54 12.75 -4.89
N LYS A 12 0.89 11.99 -5.93
CA LYS A 12 2.06 11.11 -5.99
C LYS A 12 3.37 11.88 -5.80
N ALA A 13 3.54 13.00 -6.51
CA ALA A 13 4.71 13.83 -6.41
C ALA A 13 4.92 14.32 -4.95
N ARG A 14 3.83 14.71 -4.27
CA ARG A 14 3.88 15.11 -2.85
C ARG A 14 4.18 13.95 -1.91
N LEU A 15 3.49 12.82 -2.06
CA LEU A 15 3.66 11.67 -1.15
C LEU A 15 5.04 11.02 -1.30
N SER A 16 5.62 11.04 -2.50
CA SER A 16 6.99 10.56 -2.76
C SER A 16 8.06 11.36 -2.00
N GLN A 17 7.74 12.58 -1.55
CA GLN A 17 8.59 13.39 -0.67
C GLN A 17 8.32 13.15 0.83
N SER A 18 7.51 12.13 1.17
CA SER A 18 7.27 11.77 2.56
C SER A 18 8.56 11.36 3.27
N VAL A 19 8.53 11.44 4.60
CA VAL A 19 9.68 11.09 5.43
C VAL A 19 10.11 9.64 5.24
N LEU A 20 9.16 8.72 5.03
CA LEU A 20 9.47 7.31 4.80
C LEU A 20 10.16 7.09 3.44
N CYS A 21 9.61 7.65 2.36
CA CYS A 21 10.18 7.51 1.02
C CYS A 21 11.59 8.10 0.95
N THR A 22 11.80 9.28 1.55
CA THR A 22 13.11 9.93 1.62
C THR A 22 14.09 9.17 2.51
N TYR A 23 13.62 8.59 3.63
CA TYR A 23 14.44 7.73 4.49
C TYR A 23 14.96 6.47 3.77
N MET A 24 14.12 5.80 2.97
CA MET A 24 14.55 4.63 2.18
C MET A 24 15.64 4.97 1.15
N ALA A 25 15.61 6.20 0.61
CA ALA A 25 16.58 6.68 -0.36
C ALA A 25 17.83 7.34 0.28
N ASP A 26 17.88 7.50 1.60
CA ASP A 26 18.97 8.22 2.26
C ASP A 26 20.23 7.36 2.41
N ALA A 27 21.19 7.55 1.50
CA ALA A 27 22.48 6.86 1.50
C ALA A 27 23.36 7.15 2.74
N ARG A 28 22.99 8.11 3.58
CA ARG A 28 23.67 8.36 4.88
C ARG A 28 23.23 7.39 5.97
N VAL A 29 22.13 6.65 5.74
CA VAL A 29 21.61 5.63 6.65
C VAL A 29 22.02 4.25 6.13
N GLU A 30 22.54 3.42 7.03
CA GLU A 30 22.90 2.04 6.72
C GLU A 30 21.75 1.30 6.00
N PRO A 31 22.00 0.64 4.86
CA PRO A 31 20.96 0.04 4.01
C PRO A 31 19.97 -0.85 4.77
N TYR A 32 20.47 -1.76 5.62
CA TYR A 32 19.60 -2.63 6.42
C TYR A 32 18.75 -1.87 7.43
N GLN A 33 19.24 -0.76 8.00
CA GLN A 33 18.45 0.06 8.93
C GLN A 33 17.29 0.75 8.22
N ARG A 34 17.42 1.03 6.92
CA ARG A 34 16.34 1.62 6.12
C ARG A 34 15.12 0.69 6.01
N LEU A 35 15.27 -0.60 6.30
CA LEU A 35 14.20 -1.60 6.34
C LEU A 35 13.49 -1.75 7.70
N SER A 36 13.85 -0.95 8.70
CA SER A 36 13.38 -1.15 10.08
C SER A 36 11.88 -0.97 10.28
N PHE A 37 11.21 -0.30 9.35
CA PHE A 37 9.77 -0.05 9.37
C PHE A 37 8.92 -1.25 8.90
N ILE A 38 9.54 -2.24 8.23
CA ILE A 38 8.81 -3.34 7.59
C ILE A 38 7.82 -4.02 8.54
N PRO A 39 8.18 -4.40 9.79
CA PRO A 39 7.24 -4.98 10.74
C PRO A 39 5.93 -4.19 10.93
N SER A 40 6.00 -2.85 10.89
CA SER A 40 4.85 -1.96 11.10
C SER A 40 3.82 -1.99 9.96
N MET A 41 4.19 -2.57 8.82
CA MET A 41 3.30 -2.73 7.67
C MET A 41 2.28 -3.86 7.87
N ILE A 42 2.55 -4.80 8.80
CA ILE A 42 1.83 -6.09 8.87
C ILE A 42 0.31 -5.93 8.89
N PHE A 43 -0.23 -4.99 9.66
CA PHE A 43 -1.69 -4.83 9.74
C PHE A 43 -2.29 -4.36 8.41
N PHE A 44 -1.61 -3.43 7.75
CA PHE A 44 -2.10 -2.89 6.50
C PHE A 44 -1.95 -3.91 5.37
N THR A 45 -0.81 -4.59 5.26
CA THR A 45 -0.60 -5.62 4.24
C THR A 45 -1.60 -6.76 4.37
N MET A 46 -1.85 -7.23 5.60
CA MET A 46 -2.87 -8.26 5.86
C MET A 46 -4.29 -7.74 5.66
N GLY A 47 -4.58 -6.51 6.10
CA GLY A 47 -5.88 -5.87 5.99
C GLY A 47 -6.25 -5.42 4.57
N PHE A 48 -5.30 -5.44 3.63
CA PHE A 48 -5.56 -5.11 2.24
C PHE A 48 -6.59 -6.05 1.62
N GLN A 49 -6.59 -7.34 1.98
CA GLN A 49 -7.62 -8.29 1.54
C GLN A 49 -9.06 -7.85 1.92
N ASP A 50 -9.21 -7.16 3.06
CA ASP A 50 -10.50 -6.68 3.54
C ASP A 50 -10.95 -5.45 2.75
N ILE A 51 -10.00 -4.61 2.33
CA ILE A 51 -10.24 -3.49 1.39
C ILE A 51 -10.70 -4.06 0.05
N LEU A 52 -9.98 -5.03 -0.51
CA LEU A 52 -10.34 -5.68 -1.78
C LEU A 52 -11.73 -6.32 -1.71
N THR A 53 -12.05 -6.97 -0.59
CA THR A 53 -13.38 -7.55 -0.34
C THR A 53 -14.47 -6.47 -0.32
N ALA A 54 -14.21 -5.31 0.29
CA ALA A 54 -15.17 -4.20 0.33
C ALA A 54 -15.39 -3.52 -1.04
N LEU A 55 -14.39 -3.59 -1.93
CA LEU A 55 -14.48 -3.08 -3.31
C LEU A 55 -15.24 -4.03 -4.25
N ARG A 56 -15.38 -5.32 -3.90
CA ARG A 56 -16.14 -6.27 -4.72
C ARG A 56 -17.65 -6.08 -4.57
N ASP A 57 -18.35 -6.21 -5.69
CA ASP A 57 -19.78 -6.47 -5.74
C ASP A 57 -20.11 -7.50 -6.80
N ASN A 58 -20.59 -8.65 -6.36
CA ASN A 58 -20.93 -9.77 -7.24
C ASN A 58 -22.30 -9.62 -7.92
N SER A 59 -23.10 -8.62 -7.52
CA SER A 59 -24.41 -8.34 -8.13
C SER A 59 -24.31 -7.48 -9.38
N ASP A 60 -23.34 -6.56 -9.43
CA ASP A 60 -23.06 -5.72 -10.59
C ASP A 60 -22.16 -6.46 -11.61
N LYS A 61 -22.62 -6.51 -12.86
CA LYS A 61 -21.96 -7.17 -14.00
C LYS A 61 -21.53 -6.18 -15.10
N SER A 62 -21.51 -4.89 -14.78
CA SER A 62 -21.04 -3.86 -15.69
C SER A 62 -19.56 -4.07 -16.02
N PRO A 63 -19.12 -3.68 -17.24
CA PRO A 63 -17.70 -3.79 -17.62
C PRO A 63 -16.75 -3.12 -16.62
N LEU A 64 -17.17 -2.01 -16.01
CA LEU A 64 -16.37 -1.30 -15.02
C LEU A 64 -16.24 -2.08 -13.72
N GLN A 65 -17.30 -2.74 -13.25
CA GLN A 65 -17.22 -3.58 -12.06
C GLN A 65 -16.39 -4.85 -12.31
N LEU A 66 -16.45 -5.42 -13.53
CA LEU A 66 -15.59 -6.54 -13.90
C LEU A 66 -14.11 -6.14 -13.89
N SER A 67 -13.78 -4.91 -14.33
CA SER A 67 -12.43 -4.37 -14.20
C SER A 67 -12.03 -4.22 -12.72
N VAL A 68 -12.91 -3.71 -11.84
CA VAL A 68 -12.67 -3.68 -10.39
C VAL A 68 -12.39 -5.10 -9.85
N HIS A 69 -13.15 -6.11 -10.26
CA HIS A 69 -12.91 -7.50 -9.82
C HIS A 69 -11.55 -8.01 -10.26
N GLN A 70 -11.13 -7.72 -11.49
CA GLN A 70 -9.82 -8.11 -12.00
C GLN A 70 -8.68 -7.55 -11.12
N HIS A 71 -8.68 -6.25 -10.83
CA HIS A 71 -7.70 -5.65 -9.91
C HIS A 71 -7.75 -6.32 -8.53
N CYS A 72 -8.95 -6.58 -8.00
CA CYS A 72 -9.08 -7.29 -6.73
C CYS A 72 -8.64 -8.76 -6.76
N ASP A 73 -8.64 -9.43 -7.91
CA ASP A 73 -8.16 -10.82 -8.05
C ASP A 73 -6.62 -10.84 -8.17
N GLU A 74 -6.05 -9.86 -8.88
CA GLU A 74 -4.60 -9.70 -9.06
C GLU A 74 -3.89 -9.49 -7.71
N ASP A 75 -4.40 -8.61 -6.84
CA ASP A 75 -3.77 -8.28 -5.55
C ASP A 75 -4.10 -9.24 -4.39
N ALA A 76 -5.07 -10.15 -4.56
CA ALA A 76 -5.71 -10.89 -3.47
C ALA A 76 -4.75 -11.67 -2.56
N PHE A 77 -3.60 -12.07 -3.09
CA PHE A 77 -2.65 -12.97 -2.43
C PHE A 77 -1.30 -12.34 -2.12
N HIS A 78 -1.10 -11.06 -2.43
CA HIS A 78 0.19 -10.38 -2.20
C HIS A 78 0.61 -10.38 -0.72
N TRP A 79 -0.34 -10.49 0.23
CA TRP A 79 -0.02 -10.59 1.65
C TRP A 79 0.81 -11.84 1.99
N GLN A 80 0.69 -12.92 1.22
CA GLN A 80 1.47 -14.15 1.43
C GLN A 80 2.95 -13.90 1.13
N TRP A 81 3.24 -13.23 0.02
CA TRP A 81 4.59 -12.80 -0.34
C TRP A 81 5.22 -11.94 0.75
N TYR A 82 4.44 -11.06 1.38
CA TYR A 82 4.94 -10.24 2.47
C TYR A 82 5.33 -11.09 3.69
N LEU A 83 4.52 -12.10 4.05
CA LEU A 83 4.86 -13.01 5.13
C LEU A 83 6.13 -13.82 4.82
N ASP A 84 6.31 -14.25 3.57
CA ASP A 84 7.53 -14.93 3.13
C ASP A 84 8.75 -14.01 3.28
N ASP A 85 8.64 -12.74 2.86
CA ASP A 85 9.71 -11.74 2.99
C ASP A 85 10.08 -11.47 4.47
N LEU A 86 9.12 -11.54 5.40
CA LEU A 86 9.41 -11.42 6.83
C LEU A 86 10.32 -12.54 7.34
N THR A 87 10.32 -13.73 6.72
CA THR A 87 11.21 -14.83 7.09
C THR A 87 12.65 -14.61 6.62
N VAL A 88 12.85 -13.76 5.62
CA VAL A 88 14.15 -13.45 5.03
C VAL A 88 14.78 -12.21 5.67
N ILE A 89 13.99 -11.15 5.83
CA ILE A 89 14.46 -9.85 6.32
C ILE A 89 14.65 -9.89 7.84
N GLU A 90 15.82 -9.46 8.34
CA GLU A 90 16.15 -9.55 9.76
C GLU A 90 15.16 -8.80 10.67
N HIS A 91 14.67 -7.63 10.25
CA HIS A 91 13.62 -6.91 10.98
C HIS A 91 12.30 -7.71 11.04
N GLY A 92 11.94 -8.40 9.96
CA GLY A 92 10.79 -9.30 9.93
C GLY A 92 10.98 -10.53 10.82
N ARG A 93 12.15 -11.17 10.77
CA ARG A 93 12.46 -12.32 11.63
C ARG A 93 12.39 -11.99 13.11
N ARG A 94 12.76 -10.76 13.49
CA ARG A 94 12.61 -10.30 14.88
C ARG A 94 11.14 -10.22 15.30
N LEU A 95 10.26 -9.67 14.45
CA LEU A 95 8.81 -9.69 14.69
C LEU A 95 8.30 -11.12 14.89
N LEU A 96 8.68 -12.04 14.00
CA LEU A 96 8.25 -13.45 14.04
C LEU A 96 8.76 -14.23 15.27
N ARG A 97 9.81 -13.73 15.94
CA ARG A 97 10.36 -14.34 17.17
C ARG A 97 9.78 -13.77 18.46
N LEU A 98 8.99 -12.69 18.39
CA LEU A 98 8.34 -12.13 19.57
C LEU A 98 7.33 -13.14 20.17
N PRO A 99 7.12 -13.14 21.49
CA PRO A 99 5.98 -13.82 22.08
C PRO A 99 4.69 -13.39 21.38
N THR A 100 3.80 -14.33 21.05
CA THR A 100 2.58 -14.05 20.27
C THR A 100 1.76 -12.90 20.87
N ALA A 101 1.59 -12.89 22.20
CA ALA A 101 0.87 -11.82 22.88
C ALA A 101 1.52 -10.43 22.68
N GLN A 102 2.86 -10.37 22.63
CA GLN A 102 3.59 -9.13 22.40
C GLN A 102 3.46 -8.68 20.94
N ALA A 103 3.61 -9.60 19.97
CA ALA A 103 3.42 -9.29 18.55
C ALA A 103 2.01 -8.75 18.27
N LEU A 104 0.99 -9.38 18.85
CA LEU A 104 -0.40 -8.91 18.74
C LEU A 104 -0.58 -7.56 19.46
N SER A 105 -0.04 -7.39 20.67
CA SER A 105 -0.17 -6.11 21.39
C SER A 105 0.49 -4.95 20.64
N ASP A 106 1.60 -5.19 19.95
CA ASP A 106 2.30 -4.18 19.15
C ASP A 106 1.43 -3.67 17.99
N VAL A 107 0.75 -4.57 17.28
CA VAL A 107 -0.19 -4.22 16.20
C VAL A 107 -1.31 -3.29 16.71
N TRP A 108 -1.82 -3.54 17.93
CA TRP A 108 -2.89 -2.72 18.52
C TRP A 108 -2.39 -1.54 19.36
N SER A 109 -1.09 -1.29 19.40
CA SER A 109 -0.50 -0.19 20.16
C SER A 109 -0.92 1.19 19.62
N PRO A 110 -0.83 2.25 20.43
CA PRO A 110 -1.09 3.62 19.97
C PRO A 110 -0.16 4.04 18.82
N VAL A 111 1.08 3.56 18.81
CA VAL A 111 2.06 3.97 17.78
C VAL A 111 1.68 3.42 16.40
N ASN A 112 1.09 2.23 16.31
CA ASN A 112 0.61 1.62 15.06
C ASN A 112 -0.85 2.00 14.70
N HIS A 113 -1.45 2.98 15.38
CA HIS A 113 -2.84 3.37 15.15
C HIS A 113 -3.11 3.82 13.70
N ALA A 114 -2.22 4.65 13.12
CA ALA A 114 -2.43 5.16 11.76
C ALA A 114 -2.42 4.07 10.68
N THR A 115 -1.68 2.98 10.90
CA THR A 115 -1.70 1.80 10.02
C THR A 115 -3.09 1.16 10.01
N ARG A 116 -3.70 0.97 11.19
CA ARG A 116 -5.05 0.40 11.31
C ARG A 116 -6.12 1.31 10.75
N GLU A 117 -6.06 2.59 11.10
CA GLU A 117 -6.99 3.59 10.60
C GLU A 117 -6.99 3.67 9.08
N THR A 118 -5.84 3.48 8.41
CA THR A 118 -5.79 3.50 6.94
C THR A 118 -6.63 2.37 6.33
N VAL A 119 -6.57 1.16 6.89
CA VAL A 119 -7.41 0.02 6.46
C VAL A 119 -8.88 0.31 6.73
N TYR A 120 -9.23 0.72 7.95
CA TYR A 120 -10.62 1.00 8.33
C TYR A 120 -11.21 2.12 7.48
N HIS A 121 -10.43 3.17 7.23
CA HIS A 121 -10.84 4.29 6.42
C HIS A 121 -11.06 3.86 4.96
N ALA A 122 -10.14 3.10 4.36
CA ALA A 122 -10.31 2.60 3.00
C ALA A 122 -11.56 1.71 2.86
N ILE A 123 -11.83 0.82 3.83
CA ILE A 123 -13.05 0.01 3.86
C ILE A 123 -14.29 0.90 4.00
N HIS A 124 -14.23 1.94 4.84
CA HIS A 124 -15.33 2.89 4.99
C HIS A 124 -15.60 3.63 3.67
N LEU A 125 -14.56 4.09 2.96
CA LEU A 125 -14.72 4.72 1.65
C LEU A 125 -15.36 3.73 0.66
N ALA A 126 -14.86 2.50 0.56
CA ALA A 126 -15.40 1.49 -0.35
C ALA A 126 -16.87 1.14 -0.08
N LYS A 127 -17.30 1.13 1.19
CA LYS A 127 -18.68 0.86 1.59
C LYS A 127 -19.61 2.06 1.43
N THR A 128 -19.09 3.28 1.49
CA THR A 128 -19.88 4.50 1.32
C THR A 128 -20.11 4.80 -0.16
N TRP A 129 -19.07 4.68 -1.00
CA TRP A 129 -19.12 5.00 -2.43
C TRP A 129 -19.08 3.73 -3.28
N GLN A 130 -20.25 3.09 -3.41
CA GLN A 130 -20.36 1.70 -3.93
C GLN A 130 -20.44 1.59 -5.45
N THR A 131 -20.57 2.69 -6.19
CA THR A 131 -20.63 2.63 -7.66
C THR A 131 -19.29 2.10 -8.22
N PRO A 132 -19.30 1.35 -9.34
CA PRO A 132 -18.08 0.85 -9.96
C PRO A 132 -17.06 1.96 -10.29
N PHE A 133 -17.53 3.16 -10.64
CA PHE A 133 -16.68 4.31 -10.89
C PHE A 133 -15.86 4.72 -9.66
N TYR A 134 -16.51 4.99 -8.52
CA TYR A 134 -15.79 5.34 -7.29
C TYR A 134 -14.87 4.22 -6.78
N ARG A 135 -15.24 2.96 -6.96
CA ARG A 135 -14.36 1.83 -6.63
C ARG A 135 -13.09 1.82 -7.48
N MET A 136 -13.23 2.08 -8.78
CA MET A 136 -12.08 2.25 -9.66
C MET A 136 -11.22 3.45 -9.23
N VAL A 137 -11.83 4.58 -8.84
CA VAL A 137 -11.09 5.74 -8.29
C VAL A 137 -10.30 5.35 -7.03
N LEU A 138 -10.91 4.58 -6.13
CA LEU A 138 -10.24 4.10 -4.91
C LEU A 138 -9.08 3.16 -5.23
N ILE A 139 -9.24 2.21 -6.14
CA ILE A 139 -8.16 1.32 -6.59
C ILE A 139 -7.00 2.15 -7.14
N ARG A 140 -7.28 3.06 -8.07
CA ARG A 140 -6.24 3.92 -8.67
C ARG A 140 -5.53 4.78 -7.64
N ALA A 141 -6.25 5.27 -6.63
CA ALA A 141 -5.65 6.03 -5.54
C ALA A 141 -4.74 5.15 -4.67
N LEU A 142 -5.17 3.92 -4.32
CA LEU A 142 -4.38 2.96 -3.55
C LEU A 142 -3.11 2.53 -4.31
N GLU A 143 -3.24 2.14 -5.57
CA GLU A 143 -2.10 1.78 -6.43
C GLU A 143 -1.10 2.95 -6.54
N SER A 144 -1.62 4.17 -6.72
CA SER A 144 -0.79 5.37 -6.81
C SER A 144 -0.02 5.68 -5.53
N THR A 145 -0.62 5.48 -4.35
CA THR A 145 0.08 5.67 -3.08
C THR A 145 1.14 4.59 -2.86
N PHE A 146 0.87 3.34 -3.24
CA PHE A 146 1.85 2.25 -3.20
C PHE A 146 3.01 2.46 -4.18
N ALA A 147 2.76 2.98 -5.38
CA ALA A 147 3.81 3.30 -6.34
C ALA A 147 4.87 4.26 -5.77
N CYS A 148 4.44 5.22 -4.91
CA CYS A 148 5.35 6.13 -4.21
C CYS A 148 6.30 5.40 -3.24
N PHE A 149 5.86 4.27 -2.68
CA PHE A 149 6.62 3.43 -1.76
C PHE A 149 7.47 2.38 -2.49
N ASN A 150 6.90 1.73 -3.50
CA ASN A 150 7.49 0.60 -4.20
C ASN A 150 8.80 1.00 -4.91
N GLU A 151 8.84 2.15 -5.60
CA GLU A 151 10.04 2.56 -6.34
C GLU A 151 11.30 2.71 -5.47
N PRO A 152 11.31 3.50 -4.36
CA PRO A 152 12.47 3.56 -3.48
C PRO A 152 12.75 2.22 -2.78
N MET A 153 11.72 1.43 -2.48
CA MET A 153 11.90 0.11 -1.86
C MET A 153 12.59 -0.89 -2.80
N TYR A 154 12.21 -0.94 -4.08
CA TYR A 154 12.85 -1.79 -5.09
C TYR A 154 14.34 -1.44 -5.25
N ARG A 155 14.68 -0.15 -5.30
CA ARG A 155 16.08 0.30 -5.36
C ARG A 155 16.86 -0.13 -4.12
N LEU A 156 16.26 -0.02 -2.93
CA LEU A 156 16.88 -0.41 -1.67
C LEU A 156 17.15 -1.92 -1.61
N VAL A 157 16.23 -2.77 -2.06
CA VAL A 157 16.48 -4.23 -2.07
C VAL A 157 17.46 -4.65 -3.16
N GLU A 158 17.53 -3.92 -4.27
CA GLU A 158 18.56 -4.11 -5.30
C GLU A 158 19.95 -3.75 -4.75
N GLU A 159 20.08 -2.62 -4.05
CA GLU A 159 21.31 -2.19 -3.36
C GLU A 159 21.79 -3.25 -2.37
N LEU A 160 20.86 -3.90 -1.67
CA LEU A 160 21.13 -4.98 -0.71
C LEU A 160 21.39 -6.35 -1.35
N GLY A 161 21.23 -6.50 -2.68
CA GLY A 161 21.33 -7.80 -3.36
C GLY A 161 20.23 -8.80 -2.97
N MET A 162 19.10 -8.30 -2.45
CA MET A 162 18.00 -9.13 -1.94
C MET A 162 16.84 -9.30 -2.94
N ALA A 163 16.85 -8.58 -4.07
CA ALA A 163 15.72 -8.52 -5.00
C ALA A 163 15.25 -9.89 -5.57
N GLU A 164 16.15 -10.87 -5.68
CA GLU A 164 15.84 -12.24 -6.14
C GLU A 164 15.37 -13.18 -5.01
N HIS A 165 15.57 -12.79 -3.76
CA HIS A 165 15.25 -13.59 -2.57
C HIS A 165 13.96 -13.15 -1.88
N LEU A 166 13.31 -12.12 -2.42
CA LEU A 166 12.11 -11.51 -1.89
C LEU A 166 11.00 -11.59 -2.95
N HIS A 167 9.77 -11.80 -2.50
CA HIS A 167 8.59 -11.88 -3.34
C HIS A 167 7.86 -10.53 -3.36
N TYR A 168 7.49 -10.00 -2.17
CA TYR A 168 6.67 -8.79 -2.04
C TYR A 168 7.47 -7.53 -2.32
N PHE A 169 8.69 -7.46 -1.81
CA PHE A 169 9.59 -6.34 -2.06
C PHE A 169 10.52 -6.59 -3.24
N GLY A 170 10.55 -7.81 -3.78
CA GLY A 170 11.48 -8.20 -4.84
C GLY A 170 10.90 -8.14 -6.25
N ARG A 171 11.54 -8.88 -7.16
CA ARG A 171 11.23 -8.82 -8.60
C ARG A 171 9.84 -9.33 -8.96
N GLU A 172 9.31 -10.30 -8.22
CA GLU A 172 8.01 -10.90 -8.52
C GLU A 172 6.88 -9.88 -8.44
N HIS A 173 6.77 -9.16 -7.31
CA HIS A 173 5.79 -8.09 -7.16
C HIS A 173 6.06 -6.92 -8.13
N ARG A 174 7.32 -6.53 -8.36
CA ARG A 174 7.65 -5.49 -9.36
C ARG A 174 7.13 -5.84 -10.76
N HIS A 175 7.23 -7.10 -11.16
CA HIS A 175 6.69 -7.56 -12.44
C HIS A 175 5.16 -7.69 -12.45
N ALA A 176 4.52 -7.98 -11.31
CA ALA A 176 3.06 -7.91 -11.18
C ALA A 176 2.57 -6.47 -11.39
N GLU A 177 3.16 -5.51 -10.67
CA GLU A 177 2.83 -4.08 -10.79
C GLU A 177 3.05 -3.53 -12.21
N ALA A 178 4.13 -3.92 -12.87
CA ALA A 178 4.38 -3.52 -14.26
C ALA A 178 3.31 -4.06 -15.22
N ARG A 179 2.75 -5.25 -14.94
CA ARG A 179 1.64 -5.82 -15.71
C ARG A 179 0.33 -5.06 -15.45
N HIS A 180 0.04 -4.68 -14.19
CA HIS A 180 -1.13 -3.85 -13.86
C HIS A 180 -1.16 -2.55 -14.69
N ALA A 181 -0.01 -1.86 -14.76
CA ALA A 181 0.13 -0.64 -15.54
C ALA A 181 -0.13 -0.84 -17.05
N SER A 182 0.23 -2.00 -17.60
CA SER A 182 -0.01 -2.34 -19.01
C SER A 182 -1.47 -2.73 -19.30
N THR A 183 -2.12 -3.46 -18.40
CA THR A 183 -3.52 -3.90 -18.56
C THR A 183 -4.50 -2.71 -18.59
N LEU A 184 -4.18 -1.62 -17.88
CA LEU A 184 -4.93 -0.35 -17.93
C LEU A 184 -4.95 0.31 -19.33
N ILE A 185 -3.98 -0.04 -20.19
CA ILE A 185 -3.86 0.49 -21.55
C ILE A 185 -4.67 -0.35 -22.54
N ASP A 186 -4.76 -1.68 -22.32
CA ASP A 186 -5.28 -2.65 -23.29
C ASP A 186 -6.76 -2.99 -23.14
N LEU A 187 -7.40 -2.69 -22.00
CA LEU A 187 -8.85 -2.87 -21.87
C LEU A 187 -9.60 -1.81 -22.71
N PRO A 188 -10.69 -2.18 -23.42
CA PRO A 188 -11.57 -1.20 -24.02
C PRO A 188 -12.07 -0.29 -22.91
N ARG A 189 -11.54 0.94 -22.85
CA ARG A 189 -11.97 1.90 -21.84
C ARG A 189 -13.48 2.03 -21.99
N PRO A 190 -14.27 1.69 -20.96
CA PRO A 190 -15.71 1.91 -21.05
C PRO A 190 -15.91 3.39 -21.43
N GLN A 191 -16.86 3.69 -22.30
CA GLN A 191 -17.26 5.07 -22.62
C GLN A 191 -17.95 5.74 -21.42
N TYR A 192 -17.44 5.49 -20.22
CA TYR A 192 -17.89 6.09 -18.99
C TYR A 192 -17.46 7.55 -18.99
N ARG A 193 -18.44 8.44 -18.91
CA ARG A 193 -18.20 9.87 -18.74
C ARG A 193 -18.69 10.24 -17.35
N PRO A 194 -17.77 10.53 -16.40
CA PRO A 194 -18.17 10.95 -15.08
C PRO A 194 -18.88 12.30 -15.14
N THR A 195 -19.87 12.45 -14.29
CA THR A 195 -20.55 13.72 -14.00
C THR A 195 -19.62 14.67 -13.21
N GLU A 196 -19.99 15.94 -13.13
CA GLU A 196 -19.24 16.94 -12.34
C GLU A 196 -19.22 16.58 -10.84
N ASP A 197 -20.34 16.08 -10.31
CA ASP A 197 -20.45 15.60 -8.93
C ASP A 197 -19.53 14.39 -8.68
N GLU A 198 -19.43 13.49 -9.66
CA GLU A 198 -18.52 12.36 -9.60
C GLU A 198 -17.05 12.80 -9.63
N LEU A 199 -16.69 13.80 -10.43
CA LEU A 199 -15.33 14.35 -10.46
C LEU A 199 -14.98 15.04 -9.14
N THR A 200 -15.91 15.80 -8.58
CA THR A 200 -15.76 16.45 -7.27
C THR A 200 -15.57 15.41 -6.17
N THR A 201 -16.42 14.39 -6.14
CA THR A 201 -16.34 13.29 -5.18
C THR A 201 -15.07 12.48 -5.36
N SER A 202 -14.64 12.23 -6.60
CA SER A 202 -13.37 11.55 -6.89
C SER A 202 -12.18 12.29 -6.31
N SER A 203 -12.17 13.62 -6.42
CA SER A 203 -11.13 14.46 -5.82
C SER A 203 -11.06 14.30 -4.31
N PHE A 204 -12.23 14.28 -3.66
CA PHE A 204 -12.33 14.00 -2.24
C PHE A 204 -11.76 12.62 -1.90
N LEU A 205 -12.16 11.56 -2.60
CA LEU A 205 -11.69 10.19 -2.35
C LEU A 205 -10.18 10.05 -2.50
N VAL A 206 -9.61 10.60 -3.58
CA VAL A 206 -8.17 10.62 -3.81
C VAL A 206 -7.45 11.31 -2.65
N ASN A 207 -7.90 12.50 -2.25
CA ASN A 207 -7.26 13.22 -1.14
C ASN A 207 -7.32 12.43 0.17
N GLN A 208 -8.48 11.83 0.49
CA GLN A 208 -8.66 11.01 1.69
C GLN A 208 -7.69 9.81 1.73
N VAL A 209 -7.54 9.09 0.62
CA VAL A 209 -6.60 7.96 0.51
C VAL A 209 -5.17 8.42 0.71
N PHE A 210 -4.73 9.46 -0.02
CA PHE A 210 -3.36 9.96 0.10
C PHE A 210 -3.04 10.52 1.49
N ASP A 211 -3.98 11.21 2.13
CA ASP A 211 -3.78 11.74 3.49
C ASP A 211 -3.69 10.60 4.52
N ALA A 212 -4.46 9.52 4.35
CA ALA A 212 -4.35 8.33 5.18
C ALA A 212 -2.97 7.66 5.01
N PHE A 213 -2.53 7.46 3.77
CA PHE A 213 -1.21 6.89 3.49
C PHE A 213 -0.07 7.75 4.01
N LYS A 214 -0.17 9.09 3.91
CA LYS A 214 0.83 9.97 4.51
C LYS A 214 0.95 9.72 6.02
N ARG A 215 -0.16 9.68 6.74
CA ARG A 215 -0.15 9.41 8.20
C ARG A 215 0.40 8.03 8.51
N MET A 216 0.08 7.02 7.69
CA MET A 216 0.61 5.68 7.81
C MET A 216 2.13 5.64 7.57
N PHE A 217 2.64 6.34 6.56
CA PHE A 217 4.08 6.42 6.28
C PHE A 217 4.84 7.13 7.40
N ASP A 218 4.30 8.23 7.93
CA ASP A 218 4.86 8.92 9.09
C ASP A 218 4.92 7.97 10.31
N CYS A 219 3.88 7.15 10.50
CA CYS A 219 3.80 6.11 11.54
C CYS A 219 4.85 5.00 11.36
N TRP A 220 4.95 4.41 10.16
CA TRP A 220 5.95 3.38 9.84
C TRP A 220 7.38 3.89 10.05
N TYR A 221 7.67 5.12 9.61
CA TYR A 221 8.95 5.75 9.85
C TYR A 221 9.24 5.92 11.36
N ALA A 222 8.28 6.45 12.13
CA ALA A 222 8.44 6.67 13.55
C ALA A 222 8.71 5.36 14.33
N VAL A 223 7.98 4.28 14.02
CA VAL A 223 8.21 2.95 14.62
C VAL A 223 9.56 2.38 14.21
N GLY A 224 9.94 2.53 12.94
CA GLY A 224 11.25 2.10 12.44
C GLY A 224 12.43 2.77 13.16
N LEU A 225 12.26 4.00 13.64
CA LEU A 225 13.25 4.71 14.45
C LEU A 225 13.28 4.24 15.91
N THR A 226 12.12 4.05 16.54
CA THR A 226 12.03 3.62 17.95
C THR A 226 12.43 2.15 18.13
N GLY A 227 12.24 1.32 17.10
CA GLY A 227 12.77 -0.05 17.02
C GLY A 227 14.30 -0.14 17.09
N ARG A 228 15.04 0.98 16.91
CA ARG A 228 16.49 1.06 17.22
C ARG A 228 16.79 0.96 18.73
N ILE A 229 15.78 1.10 19.60
CA ILE A 229 15.91 1.18 21.06
C ILE A 229 15.40 -0.08 21.78
N MET A 230 14.85 -1.08 21.08
CA MET A 230 14.63 -2.39 21.70
C MET A 230 15.96 -3.14 21.77
N ARG A 231 16.75 -2.81 22.80
CA ARG A 231 17.89 -3.62 23.24
C ARG A 231 17.43 -5.06 23.45
N PRO A 232 18.29 -6.06 23.16
CA PRO A 232 18.00 -7.42 23.61
C PRO A 232 17.74 -7.37 25.12
N ALA A 233 16.67 -8.02 25.57
CA ALA A 233 16.56 -8.36 26.98
C ALA A 233 17.83 -9.15 27.35
N ALA A 234 18.55 -8.65 28.36
CA ALA A 234 19.66 -9.36 28.97
C ALA A 234 19.17 -10.64 29.65
#